data_AF-A0A6A6JSR6-F1
#
_entry.id   AF-A0A6A6JSR6-F1
#
_cell.length_a   1.000
_cell.length_b   1.000
_cell.length_c   1.000
_cell.angle_alpha   90.00
_cell.angle_beta   90.00
_cell.angle_gamma   90.00
#
_symmetry.space_group_name_H-M   'P 1'
#
loop_
_entity.id
_entity.type
_entity.pdbx_description
1 polymer ?
#
loop_
_entity_poly.entity_id
_entity_poly.type
_entity_poly.pdbx_seq_one_letter_code
_entity_poly.pdbx_strand_id
1 'polypeptide(L)'
;MFFTNIDAVKASDNAGVRFRPPRPDRSIPTTDEEKQEIVRALIEAIYDTSDTAEVGTTEAFQHRWVKRHHYHPSGVEKVAWKLLDKTIKLHRFGWMAPVYDETVMVDVMKTSLLKGDKYWTVIGMPALLLSRSKMNKESNKKKKARLEYARGKEK
;
A
#
# COMPACT_ATOMS: atom_id res chain seq x y z
N MET A 1 -18.64 10.13 -31.94
CA MET A 1 -17.51 9.52 -32.67
C MET A 1 -17.30 8.12 -32.12
N PHE A 2 -17.02 7.13 -32.97
CA PHE A 2 -16.71 5.75 -32.55
C PHE A 2 -15.31 5.38 -33.05
N PHE A 3 -14.57 4.61 -32.26
CA PHE A 3 -13.27 4.07 -32.66
C PHE A 3 -13.44 2.92 -33.66
N THR A 4 -12.54 2.81 -34.62
CA THR A 4 -12.60 1.80 -35.70
C THR A 4 -11.94 0.48 -35.33
N ASN A 5 -11.01 0.47 -34.38
CA ASN A 5 -10.33 -0.72 -33.88
C ASN A 5 -9.68 -0.48 -32.51
N ILE A 6 -9.16 -1.55 -31.91
CA ILE A 6 -8.53 -1.52 -30.58
C ILE A 6 -7.24 -0.68 -30.54
N ASP A 7 -6.52 -0.56 -31.66
CA ASP A 7 -5.29 0.22 -31.71
C ASP A 7 -5.58 1.72 -31.73
N ALA A 8 -6.68 2.15 -32.35
CA ALA A 8 -7.19 3.52 -32.29
C ALA A 8 -7.63 3.89 -30.86
N VAL A 9 -8.26 2.96 -30.12
CA VAL A 9 -8.59 3.14 -28.70
C VAL A 9 -7.31 3.32 -27.87
N LYS A 10 -6.36 2.38 -27.99
CA LYS A 10 -5.07 2.45 -27.27
C LYS A 10 -4.28 3.72 -27.58
N ALA A 11 -4.31 4.20 -28.82
CA ALA A 11 -3.65 5.45 -29.21
C ALA A 11 -4.30 6.66 -28.52
N SER A 12 -5.64 6.68 -28.45
CA SER A 12 -6.40 7.72 -27.75
C SER A 12 -6.15 7.69 -26.24
N ASP A 13 -6.16 6.52 -25.61
CA ASP A 13 -5.90 6.36 -24.17
C ASP A 13 -4.51 6.88 -23.76
N ASN A 14 -3.52 6.77 -24.65
CA ASN A 14 -2.14 7.21 -24.42
C ASN A 14 -1.88 8.71 -24.72
N ALA A 15 -2.90 9.45 -25.16
CA ALA A 15 -2.78 10.85 -25.58
C ALA A 15 -3.05 11.87 -24.44
N GLY A 16 -3.83 11.51 -23.42
CA GLY A 16 -4.21 12.40 -22.31
C GLY A 16 -3.37 12.18 -21.06
N VAL A 17 -2.49 13.14 -20.75
CA VAL A 17 -1.67 13.20 -19.53
C VAL A 17 -0.87 11.92 -19.21
N ARG A 18 0.38 11.90 -19.66
CA ARG A 18 1.36 10.93 -19.21
C ARG A 18 1.89 11.36 -17.85
N PHE A 19 1.63 10.56 -16.82
CA PHE A 19 2.38 10.62 -15.58
C PHE A 19 3.87 10.78 -15.91
N ARG A 20 4.50 11.81 -15.34
CA ARG A 20 5.94 11.98 -15.50
C ARG A 20 6.61 11.27 -14.34
N PRO A 21 7.41 10.23 -14.60
CA PRO A 21 8.15 9.60 -13.54
C PRO A 21 9.01 10.64 -12.82
N PRO A 22 9.13 10.49 -11.50
CA PRO A 22 10.02 11.32 -10.73
C PRO A 22 11.48 11.13 -11.17
N ARG A 23 12.37 11.99 -10.64
CA ARG A 23 13.82 11.83 -10.80
C ARG A 23 14.24 10.40 -10.42
N PRO A 24 15.32 9.86 -11.00
CA PRO A 24 15.81 8.53 -10.67
C PRO A 24 15.86 8.32 -9.15
N ASP A 25 14.97 7.45 -8.66
CA ASP A 25 14.81 7.15 -7.25
C ASP A 25 15.65 5.91 -6.92
N ARG A 26 16.69 6.13 -6.11
CA ARG A 26 17.61 5.08 -5.66
C ARG A 26 16.98 4.12 -4.65
N SER A 27 15.78 4.40 -4.17
CA SER A 27 15.03 3.51 -3.27
C SER A 27 14.26 2.39 -4.00
N ILE A 28 14.19 2.44 -5.34
CA ILE A 28 13.58 1.37 -6.13
C ILE A 28 14.58 0.20 -6.23
N PRO A 29 14.21 -1.02 -5.80
CA PRO A 29 15.10 -2.16 -5.90
C PRO A 29 15.38 -2.50 -7.36
N THR A 30 16.64 -2.77 -7.66
CA THR A 30 17.13 -3.05 -9.02
C THR A 30 17.56 -4.50 -9.18
N THR A 31 18.07 -5.12 -8.12
CA THR A 31 18.45 -6.54 -8.12
C THR A 31 17.36 -7.42 -7.50
N ASP A 32 17.43 -8.73 -7.72
CA ASP A 32 16.45 -9.65 -7.16
C ASP A 32 16.66 -9.88 -5.66
N GLU A 33 17.89 -9.75 -5.18
CA GLU A 33 18.23 -9.80 -3.75
C GLU A 33 17.59 -8.64 -3.00
N GLU A 34 17.68 -7.42 -3.53
CA GLU A 34 17.02 -6.23 -2.95
C GLU A 34 15.49 -6.41 -2.91
N LYS A 35 14.91 -6.98 -3.96
CA LYS A 35 13.47 -7.28 -3.99
C LYS A 35 13.10 -8.34 -2.97
N GLN A 36 13.91 -9.39 -2.83
CA GLN A 36 13.69 -10.47 -1.87
C GLN A 36 13.72 -9.96 -0.43
N GLU A 37 14.65 -9.07 -0.10
CA GLU A 37 14.72 -8.39 1.20
C GLU A 37 13.41 -7.65 1.52
N ILE A 38 12.90 -6.88 0.55
CA ILE A 38 11.64 -6.15 0.69
C ILE A 38 10.45 -7.11 0.82
N VAL A 39 10.42 -8.20 0.06
CA VAL A 39 9.37 -9.22 0.15
C VAL A 39 9.37 -9.88 1.52
N ARG A 40 10.54 -10.20 2.07
CA ARG A 40 10.65 -10.74 3.44
C ARG A 40 10.06 -9.75 4.45
N ALA A 41 10.44 -8.49 4.37
CA ALA A 41 9.90 -7.44 5.24
C ALA A 41 8.38 -7.26 5.09
N LEU A 42 7.84 -7.37 3.87
CA LEU A 42 6.40 -7.32 3.62
C LEU A 42 5.68 -8.51 4.26
N ILE A 43 6.23 -9.72 4.14
CA ILE A 43 5.67 -10.92 4.76
C ILE A 43 5.66 -10.74 6.28
N GLU A 44 6.79 -10.35 6.88
CA GLU A 44 6.87 -10.09 8.33
C GLU A 44 5.85 -9.05 8.77
N ALA A 45 5.67 -7.97 8.02
CA ALA A 45 4.68 -6.94 8.32
C ALA A 45 3.23 -7.44 8.20
N ILE A 46 2.92 -8.30 7.22
CA ILE A 46 1.61 -8.95 7.09
C ILE A 46 1.37 -9.90 8.27
N TYR A 47 2.43 -10.53 8.77
CA TYR A 47 2.35 -11.43 9.91
C TYR A 47 2.38 -10.74 11.28
N ASP A 48 2.80 -9.47 11.36
CA ASP A 48 2.90 -8.74 12.61
C ASP A 48 1.51 -8.44 13.22
N THR A 49 1.30 -8.98 14.42
CA THR A 49 0.07 -8.77 15.21
C THR A 49 0.38 -8.11 16.55
N SER A 50 1.62 -7.68 16.77
CA SER A 50 2.13 -7.21 18.07
C SER A 50 1.40 -5.96 18.60
N ASP A 51 0.73 -5.23 17.72
CA ASP A 51 0.11 -3.94 18.01
C ASP A 51 -1.39 -3.90 17.62
N THR A 52 -2.00 -5.07 17.60
CA THR A 52 -3.44 -5.22 17.39
C THR A 52 -4.21 -4.72 18.63
N ALA A 53 -5.32 -4.03 18.40
CA ALA A 53 -6.17 -3.51 19.49
C ALA A 53 -7.03 -4.60 20.16
N GLU A 54 -7.17 -5.76 19.52
CA GLU A 54 -7.89 -6.92 20.04
C GLU A 54 -7.11 -7.54 21.21
N VAL A 55 -7.83 -8.08 22.20
CA VAL A 55 -7.19 -8.77 23.32
C VAL A 55 -6.69 -10.13 22.83
N GLY A 56 -5.37 -10.35 22.96
CA GLY A 56 -4.68 -11.52 22.41
C GLY A 56 -5.20 -12.88 22.89
N THR A 57 -5.93 -12.93 24.01
CA THR A 57 -6.49 -14.17 24.57
C THR A 57 -7.90 -14.50 24.03
N THR A 58 -8.54 -13.59 23.29
CA THR A 58 -9.89 -13.83 22.78
C THR A 58 -9.90 -14.84 21.65
N GLU A 59 -10.95 -15.66 21.56
CA GLU A 59 -11.09 -16.64 20.47
C GLU A 59 -11.09 -15.97 19.09
N ALA A 60 -11.73 -14.80 18.97
CA ALA A 60 -11.73 -14.02 17.74
C ALA A 60 -10.30 -13.64 17.31
N PHE A 61 -9.46 -13.16 18.24
CA PHE A 61 -8.07 -12.86 17.96
C PHE A 61 -7.31 -14.11 17.54
N GLN A 62 -7.46 -15.19 18.30
CA GLN A 62 -6.79 -16.46 18.04
C GLN A 62 -7.16 -17.01 16.65
N HIS A 63 -8.42 -17.00 16.27
CA HIS A 63 -8.87 -17.48 14.95
C HIS A 63 -8.41 -16.59 13.79
N ARG A 64 -8.40 -15.27 13.97
CA ARG A 64 -8.01 -14.33 12.90
C ARG A 64 -6.51 -14.24 12.70
N TRP A 65 -5.75 -14.24 13.80
CA TRP A 65 -4.36 -13.78 13.82
C TRP A 65 -3.35 -14.84 14.25
N VAL A 66 -3.76 -15.92 14.90
CA VAL A 66 -2.84 -16.98 15.38
C VAL A 66 -3.05 -18.27 14.60
N LYS A 67 -4.27 -18.79 14.61
CA LYS A 67 -4.74 -20.01 13.95
C LYS A 67 -5.08 -19.72 12.47
N ARG A 68 -4.09 -19.26 11.70
CA ARG A 68 -4.24 -18.73 10.32
C ARG A 68 -4.45 -19.81 9.24
N HIS A 69 -5.32 -20.78 9.49
CA HIS A 69 -5.53 -21.91 8.59
C HIS A 69 -6.06 -21.49 7.20
N HIS A 70 -6.64 -20.29 7.09
CA HIS A 70 -7.18 -19.74 5.84
C HIS A 70 -6.11 -19.22 4.87
N TYR A 71 -4.91 -18.85 5.35
CA TYR A 71 -3.87 -18.25 4.51
C TYR A 71 -2.63 -19.14 4.49
N HIS A 72 -2.40 -19.81 3.36
CA HIS A 72 -1.18 -20.58 3.17
C HIS A 72 0.04 -19.63 3.04
N PRO A 73 1.18 -19.89 3.70
CA PRO A 73 2.36 -19.02 3.66
C PRO A 73 2.84 -18.67 2.25
N SER A 74 2.87 -19.65 1.34
CA SER A 74 3.23 -19.41 -0.06
C SER A 74 2.25 -18.51 -0.80
N GLY A 75 0.99 -18.46 -0.37
CA GLY A 75 0.00 -17.52 -0.88
C GLY A 75 0.33 -16.08 -0.48
N VAL A 76 0.72 -15.88 0.78
CA VAL A 76 1.15 -14.57 1.30
C VAL A 76 2.41 -14.08 0.58
N GLU A 77 3.39 -14.96 0.38
CA GLU A 77 4.60 -14.64 -0.38
C GLU A 77 4.28 -14.22 -1.83
N LYS A 78 3.43 -14.98 -2.53
CA LYS A 78 2.98 -14.62 -3.89
C LYS A 78 2.30 -13.25 -3.92
N VAL A 79 1.51 -12.91 -2.91
CA VAL A 79 0.86 -11.59 -2.80
C VAL A 79 1.90 -10.50 -2.54
N ALA A 80 2.89 -10.74 -1.68
CA ALA A 80 3.96 -9.79 -1.40
C ALA A 80 4.77 -9.45 -2.66
N TRP A 81 5.14 -10.46 -3.46
CA TRP A 81 5.78 -10.26 -4.78
C TRP A 81 4.93 -9.42 -5.72
N LYS A 82 3.63 -9.72 -5.84
CA LYS A 82 2.70 -8.97 -6.69
C LYS A 82 2.52 -7.52 -6.23
N LEU A 83 2.50 -7.28 -4.92
CA LEU A 83 2.44 -5.94 -4.35
C LEU A 83 3.69 -5.13 -4.69
N LEU A 84 4.87 -5.72 -4.52
CA LEU A 84 6.13 -5.07 -4.87
C LEU A 84 6.19 -4.73 -6.37
N ASP A 85 5.89 -5.68 -7.25
CA ASP A 85 5.87 -5.47 -8.70
C ASP A 85 4.90 -4.35 -9.12
N LYS A 86 3.67 -4.36 -8.59
CA LYS A 86 2.70 -3.30 -8.83
C LYS A 86 3.20 -1.94 -8.33
N THR A 87 3.84 -1.89 -7.17
CA THR A 87 4.37 -0.65 -6.60
C THR A 87 5.51 -0.08 -7.45
N ILE A 88 6.44 -0.93 -7.90
CA ILE A 88 7.53 -0.51 -8.79
C ILE A 88 6.97 0.02 -10.12
N LYS A 89 6.00 -0.68 -10.72
CA LYS A 89 5.34 -0.24 -11.97
C LYS A 89 4.63 1.09 -11.77
N LEU A 90 3.86 1.23 -10.70
CA LEU A 90 3.13 2.46 -10.39
C LEU A 90 4.09 3.63 -10.13
N HIS A 91 5.23 3.39 -9.49
CA HIS A 91 6.25 4.43 -9.26
C HIS A 91 6.92 4.87 -10.58
N ARG A 92 7.28 3.91 -11.44
CA ARG A 92 8.04 4.17 -12.68
C ARG A 92 7.19 4.69 -13.83
N PHE A 93 5.94 4.26 -13.91
CA PHE A 93 5.08 4.52 -15.06
C PHE A 93 3.80 5.24 -14.68
N GLY A 94 3.54 5.40 -13.37
CA GLY A 94 2.30 5.99 -12.89
C GLY A 94 1.12 5.07 -13.09
N TRP A 95 -0.06 5.69 -13.05
CA TRP A 95 -1.29 5.01 -13.39
C TRP A 95 -1.35 4.79 -14.90
N MET A 96 -1.32 3.53 -15.34
CA MET A 96 -1.33 3.16 -16.77
C MET A 96 -2.71 2.76 -17.30
N ALA A 97 -3.72 2.65 -16.43
CA ALA A 97 -5.06 2.31 -16.87
C ALA A 97 -5.80 3.57 -17.35
N PRO A 98 -6.53 3.52 -18.46
CA PRO A 98 -7.30 4.65 -18.93
C PRO A 98 -8.39 5.00 -17.91
N VAL A 99 -8.59 6.30 -17.69
CA VAL A 99 -9.68 6.83 -16.88
C VAL A 99 -10.64 7.52 -17.84
N TYR A 100 -11.77 6.88 -18.09
CA TYR A 100 -12.77 7.35 -19.05
C TYR A 100 -13.75 8.37 -18.45
N ASP A 101 -13.75 8.50 -17.13
CA ASP A 101 -14.55 9.51 -16.43
C ASP A 101 -13.78 10.84 -16.37
N GLU A 102 -14.30 11.85 -17.07
CA GLU A 102 -13.71 13.18 -17.16
C GLU A 102 -13.61 13.87 -15.79
N THR A 103 -14.60 13.66 -14.91
CA THR A 103 -14.63 14.28 -13.58
C THR A 103 -13.57 13.67 -12.67
N VAL A 104 -13.40 12.35 -12.75
CA VAL A 104 -12.35 11.63 -12.01
C VAL A 104 -10.98 12.04 -12.52
N MET A 105 -10.78 12.20 -13.83
CA MET A 105 -9.50 12.69 -14.36
C MET A 105 -9.18 14.10 -13.88
N VAL A 106 -10.16 15.00 -13.90
CA VAL A 106 -9.99 16.35 -13.35
C VAL A 106 -9.62 16.30 -11.87
N ASP A 107 -10.20 15.40 -11.08
CA ASP A 107 -9.88 15.28 -9.65
C ASP A 107 -8.54 14.57 -9.38
N VAL A 108 -8.16 13.57 -10.18
CA VAL A 108 -6.82 12.95 -10.19
C VAL A 108 -5.74 13.97 -10.56
N MET A 109 -6.04 14.85 -11.52
CA MET A 109 -5.16 15.93 -11.96
C MET A 109 -5.13 17.08 -10.95
N LYS A 110 -6.26 17.43 -10.33
CA LYS A 110 -6.31 18.38 -9.21
C LYS A 110 -5.61 17.82 -7.99
N THR A 111 -5.59 16.51 -7.76
CA THR A 111 -4.78 15.89 -6.71
C THR A 111 -3.27 15.91 -7.01
N SER A 112 -2.84 16.47 -8.15
CA SER A 112 -1.47 17.02 -8.27
C SER A 112 -1.18 18.17 -7.28
N LEU A 113 -2.22 18.77 -6.68
CA LEU A 113 -2.15 19.67 -5.51
C LEU A 113 -1.91 18.96 -4.17
N LEU A 114 -1.74 17.64 -4.15
CA LEU A 114 -0.93 17.00 -3.11
C LEU A 114 0.55 17.28 -3.39
N LYS A 115 0.90 18.58 -3.29
CA LYS A 115 2.24 19.18 -3.27
C LYS A 115 3.29 18.13 -2.97
N GLY A 116 4.13 17.81 -3.96
CA GLY A 116 5.51 17.31 -3.91
C GLY A 116 5.87 16.12 -3.02
N ASP A 117 5.31 16.05 -1.82
CA ASP A 117 5.63 15.16 -0.71
C ASP A 117 4.47 14.20 -0.37
N LYS A 118 3.22 14.54 -0.71
CA LYS A 118 2.03 13.75 -0.34
C LYS A 118 1.60 12.70 -1.37
N TYR A 119 1.94 12.85 -2.65
CA TYR A 119 1.70 11.81 -3.67
C TYR A 119 2.46 10.51 -3.36
N TRP A 120 3.69 10.63 -2.84
CA TRP A 120 4.52 9.52 -2.35
C TRP A 120 3.92 8.75 -1.18
N THR A 121 2.99 9.39 -0.45
CA THR A 121 2.28 8.78 0.67
C THR A 121 1.24 7.76 0.19
N VAL A 122 0.71 7.94 -1.02
CA VAL A 122 -0.30 7.06 -1.61
C VAL A 122 0.36 5.94 -2.44
N ILE A 123 1.52 6.21 -3.04
CA ILE A 123 2.16 5.33 -4.03
C ILE A 123 3.38 4.59 -3.46
N GLY A 124 3.25 4.12 -2.21
CA GLY A 124 4.14 3.07 -1.69
C GLY A 124 5.61 3.48 -1.57
N MET A 125 5.90 4.59 -0.88
CA MET A 125 7.25 4.94 -0.45
C MET A 125 7.68 4.01 0.71
N PRO A 126 8.52 2.97 0.50
CA PRO A 126 8.69 1.88 1.47
C PRO A 126 9.33 2.34 2.79
N ALA A 127 10.24 3.31 2.74
CA ALA A 127 10.86 3.91 3.93
C ALA A 127 9.86 4.74 4.77
N LEU A 128 8.94 5.45 4.10
CA LEU A 128 7.86 6.18 4.79
C LEU A 128 6.83 5.22 5.35
N LEU A 129 6.54 4.11 4.64
CA LEU A 129 5.72 3.01 5.15
C LEU A 129 6.34 2.45 6.44
N LEU A 130 7.65 2.17 6.44
CA LEU A 130 8.38 1.71 7.63
C LEU A 130 8.32 2.72 8.78
N SER A 131 8.52 4.01 8.49
CA SER A 131 8.42 5.09 9.49
C SER A 131 6.99 5.26 10.04
N ARG A 132 5.97 5.16 9.18
CA ARG A 132 4.56 5.21 9.58
C ARG A 132 4.14 3.98 10.35
N SER A 133 4.64 2.79 10.01
CA SER A 133 4.42 1.59 10.82
C SER A 133 4.99 1.76 12.22
N LYS A 134 6.18 2.36 12.37
CA LYS A 134 6.75 2.72 13.69
C LYS A 134 5.90 3.74 14.44
N MET A 135 5.39 4.78 13.78
CA MET A 135 4.51 5.76 14.42
C MET A 135 3.13 5.18 14.79
N ASN A 136 2.60 4.28 13.96
CA ASN A 136 1.33 3.61 14.23
C ASN A 136 1.45 2.75 15.50
N LYS A 137 2.59 2.07 15.67
CA LYS A 137 2.96 1.33 16.88
C LYS A 137 2.89 2.17 18.15
N GLU A 138 3.45 3.37 18.11
CA GLU A 138 3.39 4.31 19.24
C GLU A 138 1.96 4.88 19.46
N SER A 139 1.21 5.12 18.39
CA SER A 139 -0.17 5.63 18.48
C SER A 139 -1.11 4.59 19.09
N ASN A 140 -0.98 3.33 18.69
CA ASN A 140 -1.76 2.22 19.22
C ASN A 140 -1.39 1.90 20.67
N LYS A 141 -0.10 1.99 21.06
CA LYS A 141 0.33 1.94 22.47
C LYS A 141 -0.39 3.00 23.33
N LYS A 142 -0.48 4.25 22.84
CA LYS A 142 -1.23 5.33 23.52
C LYS A 142 -2.74 5.09 23.54
N LYS A 143 -3.29 4.42 22.53
CA LYS A 143 -4.72 4.07 22.47
C LYS A 143 -5.05 2.94 23.46
N LYS A 144 -4.18 1.93 23.58
CA LYS A 144 -4.29 0.86 24.56
C LYS A 144 -4.31 1.39 25.99
N ALA A 145 -3.37 2.27 26.34
CA ALA A 145 -3.33 2.91 27.66
C ALA A 145 -4.62 3.69 28.00
N ARG A 146 -5.21 4.37 27.01
CA ARG A 146 -6.50 5.07 27.17
C ARG A 146 -7.67 4.12 27.43
N LEU A 147 -7.71 2.98 26.73
CA LEU A 147 -8.74 1.95 26.91
C LEU A 147 -8.62 1.21 28.25
N GLU A 148 -7.40 0.95 28.71
CA GLU A 148 -7.14 0.37 30.03
C GLU A 148 -7.57 1.32 31.16
N TYR A 149 -7.28 2.61 31.04
CA TYR A 149 -7.77 3.64 31.97
C TYR A 149 -9.30 3.72 32.00
N ALA A 150 -9.96 3.68 30.84
CA ALA A 150 -11.42 3.70 30.76
C ALA A 150 -12.05 2.47 31.44
N ARG A 151 -11.51 1.26 31.19
CA ARG A 151 -11.94 0.02 31.86
C ARG A 151 -11.69 0.02 33.37
N GLY A 152 -10.65 0.70 33.83
CA GLY A 152 -10.35 0.85 35.26
C GLY A 152 -11.31 1.76 36.00
N LYS A 153 -12.00 2.68 35.30
CA LYS A 153 -13.03 3.57 35.86
C LYS A 153 -14.45 3.02 35.81
N GLU A 154 -14.67 1.92 35.09
CA GLU A 154 -15.95 1.19 35.05
C GLU A 154 -16.09 0.13 36.16
N LYS A 155 -15.12 0.04 37.08
CA LYS A 155 -15.17 -0.75 38.32
C LYS A 155 -15.35 0.15 39.53
#